data_AF-A0A8C2HH28-F1
#
_entry.id   AF-A0A8C2HH28-F1
#
_cell.length_a   1.000
_cell.length_b   1.000
_cell.length_c   1.000
_cell.angle_alpha   90.00
_cell.angle_beta   90.00
_cell.angle_gamma   90.00
#
_symmetry.space_group_name_H-M   'P 1'
#
loop_
_entity.id
_entity.type
_entity.pdbx_description
1 polymer ?
#
loop_
_entity_poly.entity_id
_entity_poly.type
_entity_poly.pdbx_seq_one_letter_code
_entity_poly.pdbx_strand_id
1 'polypeptide(L)'
;MDSIDTKKLNVRNGNDAAFSGCAVLFLGCSSPAHNLLSLYKDEQGKFSVFKVLKLTLIDSVGGLEGYEILKLHDADPFLGVELKFMAMPPCQRFLESYACGLLAQFLSQHASRLLTLPDGVVMETQLKAGIHTLDQSLQDLEICLEHIGQSQPVRLRDDEVSQLEQQLQNSYGPPSQPPQELPRNCFLFQKRVFDDRPLTSADQQRFAAHVGRDWKRVGRALQKNCRALKGPAIDNLAYEYEREGLYEQAYQLLGRFIQSEGRSAKLSRLISALEETKLTN
;
A
#
# COMPACT_ATOMS: atom_id res chain seq x y z
N MET A 1 48.19 43.15 12.16
CA MET A 1 49.17 42.14 12.61
C MET A 1 48.60 41.45 13.84
N ASP A 2 47.51 40.70 13.69
CA ASP A 2 47.43 39.34 13.13
C ASP A 2 47.96 38.34 14.17
N SER A 3 47.35 37.21 14.47
CA SER A 3 46.06 36.59 14.23
C SER A 3 46.16 35.34 15.12
N ILE A 4 45.27 35.13 16.09
CA ILE A 4 45.27 33.88 16.85
C ILE A 4 44.05 33.08 16.40
N ASP A 5 44.31 32.23 15.41
CA ASP A 5 43.47 31.12 14.98
C ASP A 5 42.98 30.30 16.19
N THR A 6 41.70 30.44 16.52
CA THR A 6 40.97 29.51 17.38
C THR A 6 40.03 28.69 16.51
N LYS A 7 40.64 27.78 15.75
CA LYS A 7 39.96 26.69 15.05
C LYS A 7 40.33 25.39 15.76
N LYS A 8 39.40 24.84 16.54
CA LYS A 8 38.90 23.45 16.39
C LYS A 8 38.26 22.90 17.67
N LEU A 9 37.28 22.04 17.39
CA LEU A 9 36.77 20.95 18.21
C LEU A 9 35.77 21.35 19.28
N ASN A 10 34.60 21.84 18.83
CA ASN A 10 33.39 21.44 19.52
C ASN A 10 33.05 20.01 19.06
N VAL A 11 33.41 19.07 19.92
CA VAL A 11 33.06 17.65 19.85
C VAL A 11 31.54 17.57 19.66
N ARG A 12 31.08 17.12 18.49
CA ARG A 12 29.70 16.69 18.28
C ARG A 12 29.48 15.45 19.17
N ASN A 13 29.10 15.72 20.41
CA ASN A 13 28.62 14.72 21.34
C ASN A 13 27.38 14.06 20.74
N GLY A 14 27.37 12.73 20.76
CA GLY A 14 26.24 11.91 20.38
C GLY A 14 25.00 12.29 21.19
N ASN A 15 24.08 12.93 20.49
CA ASN A 15 22.66 12.75 20.63
C ASN A 15 22.14 12.85 19.21
N ASP A 16 21.86 11.71 18.60
CA ASP A 16 21.05 11.61 17.39
C ASP A 16 19.61 11.96 17.81
N ALA A 17 19.42 13.23 18.21
CA ALA A 17 18.11 13.74 18.58
C ALA A 17 17.28 13.61 17.32
N ALA A 18 16.31 12.70 17.34
CA ALA A 18 15.40 12.47 16.23
C ALA A 18 14.84 13.84 15.80
N PHE A 19 15.26 14.31 14.62
CA PHE A 19 14.83 15.60 14.10
C PHE A 19 13.31 15.63 14.06
N SER A 20 12.70 16.61 14.73
CA SER A 20 11.26 16.80 14.75
C SER A 20 10.97 18.27 14.59
N GLY A 21 10.18 18.62 13.60
CA GLY A 21 9.83 20.02 13.31
C GLY A 21 8.50 20.15 12.60
N CYS A 22 7.96 21.35 12.56
CA CYS A 22 6.66 21.66 11.96
C CYS A 22 6.73 22.82 10.99
N ALA A 23 5.90 22.73 9.96
CA ALA A 23 5.67 23.80 9.01
C ALA A 23 4.19 23.85 8.64
N VAL A 24 3.71 25.01 8.25
CA VAL A 24 2.38 25.20 7.69
C VAL A 24 2.53 25.61 6.24
N LEU A 25 1.98 24.79 5.35
CA LEU A 25 1.91 25.03 3.92
C LEU A 25 0.51 25.57 3.60
N PHE A 26 0.44 26.80 3.10
CA PHE A 26 -0.78 27.46 2.67
C PHE A 26 -0.93 27.25 1.17
N LEU A 27 -2.09 26.75 0.75
CA LEU A 27 -2.37 26.36 -0.62
C LEU A 27 -3.57 27.11 -1.17
N GLY A 28 -3.38 27.75 -2.32
CA GLY A 28 -4.37 28.54 -3.02
C GLY A 28 -4.34 28.22 -4.52
N CYS A 29 -5.27 28.85 -5.24
CA CYS A 29 -5.40 28.75 -6.68
C CYS A 29 -5.62 30.15 -7.22
N SER A 30 -4.83 30.55 -8.22
CA SER A 30 -4.95 31.90 -8.82
C SER A 30 -6.23 32.07 -9.64
N SER A 31 -7.00 31.01 -9.89
CA SER A 31 -8.29 31.08 -10.58
C SER A 31 -9.43 31.40 -9.60
N PRO A 32 -10.12 32.55 -9.73
CA PRO A 32 -11.22 32.92 -8.84
C PRO A 32 -12.44 31.98 -8.95
N ALA A 33 -12.53 31.21 -10.04
CA ALA A 33 -13.60 30.22 -10.24
C ALA A 33 -13.34 28.90 -9.48
N HIS A 34 -12.11 28.68 -9.00
CA HIS A 34 -11.71 27.39 -8.43
C HIS A 34 -10.93 27.61 -7.14
N ASN A 35 -11.61 27.45 -6.00
CA ASN A 35 -11.03 27.66 -4.68
C ASN A 35 -10.82 26.32 -3.97
N LEU A 36 -9.56 25.99 -3.66
CA LEU A 36 -9.19 24.73 -3.00
C LEU A 36 -9.80 24.59 -1.60
N LEU A 37 -9.88 25.68 -0.84
CA LEU A 37 -10.52 25.72 0.47
C LEU A 37 -12.03 25.45 0.36
N SER A 38 -12.70 25.97 -0.69
CA SER A 38 -14.12 25.69 -0.93
C SER A 38 -14.36 24.23 -1.28
N LEU A 39 -13.49 23.64 -2.11
CA LEU A 39 -13.53 22.20 -2.41
C LEU A 39 -13.27 21.34 -1.17
N TYR A 40 -12.40 21.79 -0.26
CA TYR A 40 -12.15 21.09 1.00
C TYR A 40 -13.34 21.14 1.97
N LYS A 41 -14.11 22.24 1.97
CA LYS A 41 -15.32 22.39 2.77
C LYS A 41 -16.49 21.53 2.28
N ASP A 42 -16.48 21.12 1.02
CA ASP A 42 -17.46 20.18 0.47
C ASP A 42 -17.12 18.73 0.85
N GLU A 43 -18.08 17.96 1.36
CA GLU A 43 -17.84 16.59 1.84
C GLU A 43 -17.39 15.63 0.72
N GLN A 44 -17.82 15.85 -0.54
CA GLN A 44 -17.38 15.04 -1.67
C GLN A 44 -16.00 15.47 -2.18
N GLY A 45 -15.73 16.78 -2.21
CA GLY A 45 -14.46 17.37 -2.60
C GLY A 45 -13.34 17.15 -1.59
N LYS A 46 -13.64 17.11 -0.29
CA LYS A 46 -12.69 16.99 0.82
C LYS A 46 -11.73 15.82 0.65
N PHE A 47 -12.25 14.62 0.39
CA PHE A 47 -11.42 13.43 0.23
C PHE A 47 -10.55 13.50 -1.04
N SER A 48 -11.07 14.10 -2.12
CA SER A 48 -10.31 14.32 -3.35
C SER A 48 -9.18 15.34 -3.14
N VAL A 49 -9.44 16.42 -2.39
CA VAL A 49 -8.41 17.39 -2.00
C VAL A 49 -7.34 16.70 -1.16
N PHE A 50 -7.74 15.90 -0.17
CA PHE A 50 -6.80 15.15 0.66
C PHE A 50 -5.91 14.21 -0.16
N LYS A 51 -6.47 13.49 -1.15
CA LYS A 51 -5.71 12.66 -2.08
C LYS A 51 -4.68 13.44 -2.87
N VAL A 52 -5.07 14.59 -3.40
CA VAL A 52 -4.14 15.49 -4.12
C VAL A 52 -2.98 15.87 -3.22
N LEU A 53 -3.25 16.32 -2.00
CA LEU A 53 -2.21 16.69 -1.03
C LEU A 53 -1.25 15.53 -0.74
N LYS A 54 -1.78 14.33 -0.52
CA LYS A 54 -0.97 13.15 -0.23
C LYS A 54 -0.09 12.77 -1.42
N LEU A 55 -0.61 12.76 -2.64
CA LEU A 55 0.19 12.48 -3.85
C LEU A 55 1.29 13.54 -4.06
N THR A 56 0.95 14.82 -3.92
CA THR A 56 1.92 15.93 -4.02
C THR A 56 3.05 15.79 -3.00
N LEU A 57 2.73 15.44 -1.75
CA LEU A 57 3.74 15.27 -0.70
C LEU A 57 4.59 14.02 -0.94
N ILE A 58 4.02 12.91 -1.43
CA ILE A 58 4.77 11.71 -1.81
C ILE A 58 5.81 12.04 -2.89
N ASP A 59 5.41 12.77 -3.92
CA ASP A 59 6.31 13.14 -5.02
C ASP A 59 7.36 14.18 -4.58
N SER A 60 6.97 15.13 -3.71
CA SER A 60 7.87 16.17 -3.22
C SER A 60 8.90 15.65 -2.21
N VAL A 61 8.49 14.76 -1.32
CA VAL A 61 9.36 14.15 -0.32
C VAL A 61 10.11 12.96 -0.91
N GLY A 62 9.57 12.29 -1.92
CA GLY A 62 10.11 11.05 -2.48
C GLY A 62 9.86 9.84 -1.60
N GLY A 63 8.65 9.71 -1.04
CA GLY A 63 8.25 8.58 -0.18
C GLY A 63 7.02 8.84 0.69
N LEU A 64 6.60 7.81 1.43
CA LEU A 64 5.46 7.83 2.36
C LEU A 64 5.87 8.12 3.82
N GLU A 65 7.18 8.08 4.12
CA GLU A 65 7.69 8.08 5.48
C GLU A 65 8.40 9.39 5.84
N GLY A 66 8.45 9.67 7.15
CA GLY A 66 9.21 10.79 7.71
C GLY A 66 8.53 12.14 7.70
N TYR A 67 7.24 12.19 7.31
CA TYR A 67 6.36 13.32 7.54
C TYR A 67 4.94 12.85 7.88
N GLU A 68 4.17 13.73 8.52
CA GLU A 68 2.75 13.53 8.84
C GLU A 68 1.99 14.83 8.57
N ILE A 69 0.78 14.72 8.03
CA ILE A 69 -0.19 15.82 8.07
C ILE A 69 -0.83 15.79 9.45
N LEU A 70 -0.74 16.89 10.20
CA LEU A 70 -1.36 17.02 11.51
C LEU A 70 -2.79 17.56 11.41
N LYS A 71 -2.97 18.58 10.58
CA LYS A 71 -4.23 19.32 10.49
C LYS A 71 -4.39 19.95 9.12
N LEU A 72 -5.63 19.96 8.64
CA LEU A 72 -6.08 20.83 7.57
C LEU A 72 -6.99 21.88 8.19
N HIS A 73 -6.74 23.16 7.91
CA HIS A 73 -7.50 24.25 8.51
C HIS A 73 -7.86 25.33 7.49
N ASP A 74 -8.95 26.02 7.82
CA ASP A 74 -9.41 27.19 7.09
C ASP A 74 -8.45 28.36 7.35
N ALA A 75 -7.78 28.81 6.30
CA ALA A 75 -6.90 29.97 6.30
C ALA A 75 -7.26 30.90 5.13
N ASP A 76 -8.58 31.17 4.96
CA ASP A 76 -9.15 31.95 3.86
C ASP A 76 -8.25 33.13 3.41
N PRO A 77 -7.89 33.22 2.11
CA PRO A 77 -8.38 32.41 0.98
C PRO A 77 -7.68 31.06 0.77
N PHE A 78 -6.74 30.68 1.64
CA PHE A 78 -5.91 29.48 1.50
C PHE A 78 -6.45 28.28 2.31
N LEU A 79 -6.06 27.08 1.87
CA LEU A 79 -6.12 25.88 2.69
C LEU A 79 -4.79 25.72 3.43
N GLY A 80 -4.82 25.75 4.77
CA GLY A 80 -3.65 25.55 5.60
C GLY A 80 -3.40 24.06 5.88
N VAL A 81 -2.20 23.58 5.54
CA VAL A 81 -1.75 22.20 5.76
C VAL A 81 -0.63 22.21 6.79
N GLU A 82 -0.92 21.74 8.01
CA GLU A 82 0.08 21.63 9.07
C GLU A 82 0.83 20.30 8.91
N LEU A 83 2.13 20.39 8.66
CA LEU A 83 3.04 19.28 8.41
C LEU A 83 3.99 19.12 9.59
N LYS A 84 4.22 17.88 9.97
CA LYS A 84 5.23 17.47 10.95
C LYS A 84 6.26 16.60 10.25
N PHE A 85 7.53 16.94 10.38
CA PHE A 85 8.65 16.16 9.85
C PHE A 85 9.36 15.44 10.98
N MET A 86 9.64 14.13 10.79
CA MET A 86 10.23 13.26 11.83
C MET A 86 11.64 12.80 11.52
N ALA A 87 12.19 13.26 10.40
CA ALA A 87 13.56 13.04 10.03
C ALA A 87 14.03 14.20 9.14
N MET A 88 15.32 14.48 9.20
CA MET A 88 15.93 15.55 8.39
C MET A 88 15.79 15.26 6.88
N PRO A 89 16.17 14.08 6.35
CA PRO A 89 16.22 13.89 4.90
C PRO A 89 14.87 14.09 4.16
N PRO A 90 13.71 13.67 4.71
CA PRO A 90 12.38 14.00 4.17
C PRO A 90 12.08 15.51 4.17
N CYS A 91 12.43 16.22 5.25
CA CYS A 91 12.24 17.66 5.37
C CYS A 91 13.09 18.43 4.35
N GLN A 92 14.36 18.03 4.17
CA GLN A 92 15.25 18.62 3.18
C GLN A 92 14.71 18.43 1.75
N ARG A 93 14.32 17.20 1.37
CA ARG A 93 13.75 16.93 0.03
C ARG A 93 12.48 17.73 -0.22
N PHE A 94 11.61 17.86 0.78
CA PHE A 94 10.43 18.72 0.70
C PHE A 94 10.81 20.17 0.40
N LEU A 95 11.78 20.73 1.13
CA LEU A 95 12.25 22.11 0.94
C LEU A 95 12.91 22.32 -0.43
N GLU A 96 13.72 21.38 -0.90
CA GLU A 96 14.33 21.40 -2.23
C GLU A 96 13.26 21.40 -3.34
N SER A 97 12.24 20.54 -3.20
CA SER A 97 11.09 20.49 -4.11
C SER A 97 10.28 21.78 -4.09
N TYR A 98 10.06 22.35 -2.90
CA TYR A 98 9.35 23.62 -2.73
C TYR A 98 10.11 24.79 -3.37
N ALA A 99 11.41 24.93 -3.06
CA ALA A 99 12.26 26.00 -3.55
C ALA A 99 12.44 26.00 -5.07
N CYS A 100 12.48 24.81 -5.69
CA CYS A 100 12.55 24.67 -7.15
C CYS A 100 11.19 24.76 -7.85
N GLY A 101 10.09 24.93 -7.11
CA GLY A 101 8.72 25.00 -7.66
C GLY A 101 8.13 23.65 -8.09
N LEU A 102 8.82 22.54 -7.86
CA LEU A 102 8.34 21.19 -8.19
C LEU A 102 7.08 20.83 -7.38
N LEU A 103 7.02 21.21 -6.11
CA LEU A 103 5.84 20.98 -5.28
C LEU A 103 4.58 21.61 -5.91
N ALA A 104 4.67 22.85 -6.38
CA ALA A 104 3.56 23.53 -7.02
C ALA A 104 3.17 22.88 -8.36
N GLN A 105 4.15 22.36 -9.12
CA GLN A 105 3.90 21.60 -10.35
C GLN A 105 3.18 20.28 -10.08
N PHE A 106 3.65 19.49 -9.10
CA PHE A 106 2.98 18.25 -8.69
C PHE A 106 1.56 18.54 -8.19
N LEU A 107 1.39 19.59 -7.40
CA LEU A 107 0.07 20.03 -6.94
C LEU A 107 -0.86 20.34 -8.10
N SER A 108 -0.43 21.17 -9.06
CA SER A 108 -1.22 21.51 -10.26
C SER A 108 -1.60 20.26 -11.06
N GLN A 109 -0.65 19.35 -11.29
CA GLN A 109 -0.86 18.12 -12.04
C GLN A 109 -1.84 17.16 -11.37
N HIS A 110 -1.74 16.96 -10.07
CA HIS A 110 -2.65 16.08 -9.33
C HIS A 110 -4.03 16.71 -9.19
N ALA A 111 -4.08 18.02 -8.98
CA ALA A 111 -5.32 18.78 -8.86
C ALA A 111 -6.12 18.78 -10.17
N SER A 112 -5.48 18.94 -11.34
CA SER A 112 -6.17 18.84 -12.65
C SER A 112 -6.79 17.47 -12.89
N ARG A 113 -6.14 16.40 -12.41
CA ARG A 113 -6.62 15.02 -12.58
C ARG A 113 -7.76 14.65 -11.63
N LEU A 114 -7.66 15.04 -10.36
CA LEU A 114 -8.57 14.55 -9.31
C LEU A 114 -9.66 15.55 -8.91
N LEU A 115 -9.48 16.84 -9.16
CA LEU A 115 -10.44 17.89 -8.82
C LEU A 115 -11.09 18.52 -10.05
N THR A 116 -10.89 17.93 -11.24
CA THR A 116 -11.43 18.43 -12.53
C THR A 116 -11.06 19.89 -12.80
N LEU A 117 -9.90 20.33 -12.30
CA LEU A 117 -9.38 21.67 -12.55
C LEU A 117 -8.84 21.78 -13.98
N PRO A 118 -8.85 22.97 -14.59
CA PRO A 118 -8.20 23.20 -15.88
C PRO A 118 -6.75 22.78 -15.87
N ASP A 119 -6.28 22.22 -17.00
CA ASP A 119 -4.88 21.86 -17.15
C ASP A 119 -3.99 23.10 -17.09
N GLY A 120 -2.85 23.00 -16.41
CA GLY A 120 -1.94 24.13 -16.18
C GLY A 120 -2.46 25.20 -15.20
N VAL A 121 -3.41 24.87 -14.32
CA VAL A 121 -3.85 25.79 -13.26
C VAL A 121 -2.67 26.24 -12.39
N VAL A 122 -2.53 27.56 -12.20
CA VAL A 122 -1.49 28.13 -11.36
C VAL A 122 -1.90 27.99 -9.90
N MET A 123 -1.10 27.22 -9.16
CA MET A 123 -1.26 27.03 -7.73
C MET A 123 -0.42 28.07 -6.97
N GLU A 124 -1.02 28.65 -5.94
CA GLU A 124 -0.33 29.58 -5.04
C GLU A 124 0.08 28.84 -3.78
N THR A 125 1.32 29.02 -3.36
CA THR A 125 1.86 28.38 -2.17
C THR A 125 2.57 29.38 -1.29
N GLN A 126 2.44 29.22 0.03
CA GLN A 126 3.22 29.94 1.02
C GLN A 126 3.63 28.97 2.12
N LEU A 127 4.86 29.06 2.61
CA LEU A 127 5.41 28.14 3.61
C LEU A 127 5.86 28.91 4.85
N LYS A 128 5.37 28.49 6.03
CA LYS A 128 5.73 29.09 7.31
C LYS A 128 6.21 28.05 8.31
N ALA A 129 7.11 28.45 9.21
CA ALA A 129 7.47 27.69 10.41
C ALA A 129 7.41 28.62 11.63
N GLY A 130 6.44 28.40 12.51
CA GLY A 130 6.14 29.33 13.60
C GLY A 130 5.84 30.74 13.10
N ILE A 131 6.68 31.71 13.47
CA ILE A 131 6.57 33.12 13.07
C ILE A 131 7.30 33.44 11.75
N HIS A 132 8.09 32.50 11.22
CA HIS A 132 8.94 32.70 10.06
C HIS A 132 8.20 32.35 8.77
N THR A 133 8.25 33.24 7.77
CA THR A 133 7.80 32.95 6.40
C THR A 133 9.00 32.47 5.60
N LEU A 134 9.06 31.16 5.34
CA LEU A 134 10.22 30.50 4.75
C LEU A 134 10.44 30.89 3.28
N ASP A 135 9.40 31.34 2.59
CA ASP A 135 9.49 31.83 1.20
C ASP A 135 10.56 32.93 1.01
N GLN A 136 10.84 33.70 2.07
CA GLN A 136 11.82 34.79 2.05
C GLN A 136 13.28 34.29 2.19
N SER A 137 13.45 33.04 2.63
CA SER A 137 14.75 32.44 2.97
C SER A 137 15.08 31.21 2.13
N LEU A 138 14.33 30.93 1.05
CA LEU A 138 14.53 29.73 0.20
C LEU A 138 15.91 29.63 -0.47
N GLN A 139 16.68 30.72 -0.50
CA GLN A 139 18.07 30.72 -0.99
C GLN A 139 19.02 29.97 -0.05
N ASP A 140 18.64 29.84 1.24
CA ASP A 140 19.39 29.14 2.26
C ASP A 140 18.47 28.13 2.97
N LEU A 141 18.54 26.88 2.49
CA LEU A 141 17.74 25.79 3.04
C LEU A 141 18.16 25.40 4.46
N GLU A 142 19.39 25.68 4.89
CA GLU A 142 19.84 25.37 6.24
C GLU A 142 19.09 26.22 7.28
N ILE A 143 18.89 27.51 6.98
CA ILE A 143 18.08 28.42 7.81
C ILE A 143 16.62 27.95 7.86
N CYS A 144 16.08 27.51 6.73
CA CYS A 144 14.71 27.00 6.68
C CYS A 144 14.54 25.74 7.52
N LEU A 145 15.50 24.81 7.46
CA LEU A 145 15.53 23.60 8.28
C LEU A 145 15.64 23.93 9.78
N GLU A 146 16.45 24.92 10.14
CA GLU A 146 16.56 25.38 11.52
C GLU A 146 15.23 25.94 12.04
N HIS A 147 14.57 26.81 11.27
CA HIS A 147 13.26 27.35 11.65
C HIS A 147 12.19 26.27 11.79
N ILE A 148 12.18 25.26 10.91
CA ILE A 148 11.27 24.11 11.03
C ILE A 148 11.59 23.29 12.29
N GLY A 149 12.86 23.01 12.56
CA GLY A 149 13.28 22.25 13.75
C GLY A 149 13.01 22.98 15.08
N GLN A 150 13.06 24.31 15.08
CA GLN A 150 12.67 25.14 16.23
C GLN A 150 11.15 25.18 16.43
N SER A 151 10.36 25.01 15.36
CA SER A 151 8.91 24.93 15.42
C SER A 151 8.46 23.52 15.84
N GLN A 152 8.27 23.31 17.13
CA GLN A 152 7.83 22.02 17.66
C GLN A 152 6.34 21.75 17.37
N PRO A 153 5.94 20.49 17.06
CA PRO A 153 4.54 20.11 16.97
C PRO A 153 3.85 20.26 18.32
N VAL A 154 3.00 21.27 18.47
CA VAL A 154 2.26 21.50 19.71
C VAL A 154 1.03 20.57 19.82
N ARG A 155 0.65 19.91 18.72
CA ARG A 155 -0.61 19.16 18.62
C ARG A 155 -0.40 17.76 18.06
N LEU A 156 -1.29 16.86 18.47
CA LEU A 156 -1.46 15.56 17.82
C LEU A 156 -2.19 15.74 16.49
N ARG A 157 -2.16 14.69 15.65
CA ARG A 157 -2.96 14.63 14.43
C ARG A 157 -4.44 14.73 14.76
N ASP A 158 -5.16 15.60 14.07
CA ASP A 158 -6.60 15.79 14.26
C ASP A 158 -7.39 14.56 13.76
N ASP A 159 -8.56 14.32 14.36
CA ASP A 159 -9.42 13.17 14.03
C ASP A 159 -9.87 13.17 12.57
N GLU A 160 -10.13 14.36 12.00
CA GLU A 160 -10.51 14.49 10.59
C GLU A 160 -9.40 13.99 9.66
N VAL A 161 -8.15 14.38 9.90
CA VAL A 161 -7.00 13.90 9.12
C VAL A 161 -6.81 12.40 9.32
N SER A 162 -7.02 11.90 10.54
CA SER A 162 -6.94 10.47 10.84
C SER A 162 -7.99 9.66 10.05
N GLN A 163 -9.22 10.16 9.94
CA GLN A 163 -10.28 9.56 9.13
C GLN A 163 -9.95 9.60 7.63
N LEU A 164 -9.41 10.72 7.14
CA LEU A 164 -9.02 10.86 5.74
C LEU A 164 -7.85 9.93 5.37
N GLU A 165 -6.85 9.77 6.24
CA GLU A 165 -5.77 8.78 6.07
C GLU A 165 -6.33 7.35 6.05
N GLN A 166 -7.27 7.04 6.95
CA GLN A 166 -7.91 5.72 6.97
C GLN A 166 -8.74 5.46 5.70
N GLN A 167 -9.52 6.44 5.25
CA GLN A 167 -10.29 6.36 4.02
C GLN A 167 -9.37 6.18 2.80
N LEU A 168 -8.22 6.86 2.81
CA LEU A 168 -7.20 6.73 1.78
C LEU A 168 -6.59 5.33 1.78
N GLN A 169 -6.20 4.80 2.94
CA GLN A 169 -5.69 3.44 3.09
C GLN A 169 -6.70 2.39 2.62
N ASN A 170 -7.98 2.59 2.94
CA ASN A 170 -9.08 1.73 2.48
C ASN A 170 -9.29 1.81 0.96
N SER A 171 -8.90 2.90 0.31
CA SER A 171 -8.99 3.06 -1.15
C SER A 171 -7.85 2.36 -1.92
N TYR A 172 -6.72 2.08 -1.26
CA TYR A 172 -5.59 1.34 -1.84
C TYR A 172 -5.65 -0.17 -1.58
N GLY A 173 -6.46 -0.63 -0.63
CA GLY A 173 -6.77 -2.03 -0.44
C GLY A 173 -7.85 -2.53 -1.41
N PRO A 174 -7.90 -3.84 -1.75
CA PRO A 174 -9.20 -4.41 -2.08
C PRO A 174 -10.14 -4.10 -0.90
N PRO A 175 -11.43 -3.77 -1.16
CA PRO A 175 -12.30 -3.15 -0.18
C PRO A 175 -12.23 -3.94 1.14
N SER A 176 -11.79 -3.27 2.19
CA SER A 176 -11.77 -3.78 3.56
C SER A 176 -13.22 -4.00 3.99
N GLN A 177 -13.81 -5.13 3.60
CA GLN A 177 -15.02 -5.59 4.25
C GLN A 177 -14.67 -5.82 5.73
N PRO A 178 -15.53 -5.41 6.69
CA PRO A 178 -15.40 -5.87 8.08
C PRO A 178 -15.30 -7.40 8.05
N PRO A 179 -14.60 -8.07 8.99
CA PRO A 179 -14.22 -9.48 8.91
C PRO A 179 -15.40 -10.36 8.47
N GLN A 180 -15.55 -10.52 7.16
CA GLN A 180 -16.53 -11.38 6.57
C GLN A 180 -15.80 -12.70 6.51
N GLU A 181 -16.31 -13.63 7.33
CA GLU A 181 -16.10 -15.05 7.13
C GLU A 181 -15.99 -15.30 5.63
N LEU A 182 -14.83 -15.81 5.17
CA LEU A 182 -14.65 -16.23 3.78
C LEU A 182 -15.96 -16.91 3.35
N PRO A 183 -16.59 -16.49 2.24
CA PRO A 183 -17.77 -17.18 1.75
C PRO A 183 -17.44 -18.67 1.79
N ARG A 184 -18.29 -19.51 2.41
CA ARG A 184 -17.99 -20.93 2.69
C ARG A 184 -17.54 -21.75 1.46
N ASN A 185 -17.62 -21.15 0.28
CA ASN A 185 -17.29 -21.70 -1.03
C ASN A 185 -16.11 -20.98 -1.70
N CYS A 186 -15.19 -20.35 -0.98
CA CYS A 186 -13.95 -19.80 -1.52
C CYS A 186 -12.74 -20.22 -0.66
N PHE A 187 -11.56 -20.36 -1.27
CA PHE A 187 -10.29 -20.62 -0.59
C PHE A 187 -9.18 -19.70 -1.10
N LEU A 188 -8.15 -19.50 -0.29
CA LEU A 188 -7.01 -18.65 -0.63
C LEU A 188 -5.84 -19.51 -1.09
N PHE A 189 -5.29 -19.23 -2.27
CA PHE A 189 -4.11 -19.89 -2.84
C PHE A 189 -3.19 -18.83 -3.45
N GLN A 190 -1.90 -18.86 -3.09
CA GLN A 190 -0.91 -17.87 -3.57
C GLN A 190 -1.36 -16.40 -3.45
N LYS A 191 -2.01 -16.03 -2.34
CA LYS A 191 -2.58 -14.68 -2.09
C LYS A 191 -3.71 -14.26 -3.04
N ARG A 192 -4.31 -15.22 -3.77
CA ARG A 192 -5.50 -15.00 -4.62
C ARG A 192 -6.68 -15.82 -4.08
N VAL A 193 -7.89 -15.28 -4.18
CA VAL A 193 -9.12 -15.96 -3.80
C VAL A 193 -9.63 -16.78 -4.98
N PHE A 194 -9.93 -18.05 -4.75
CA PHE A 194 -10.49 -18.97 -5.73
C PHE A 194 -11.82 -19.54 -5.24
N ASP A 195 -12.72 -19.81 -6.18
CA ASP A 195 -13.96 -20.52 -5.88
C ASP A 195 -13.70 -21.99 -5.53
N ASP A 196 -14.18 -22.40 -4.37
CA ASP A 196 -14.12 -23.76 -3.83
C ASP A 196 -15.22 -24.65 -4.43
N ARG A 197 -15.23 -24.71 -5.76
CA ARG A 197 -16.17 -25.52 -6.55
C ARG A 197 -15.82 -27.01 -6.50
N PRO A 198 -16.78 -27.91 -6.75
CA PRO A 198 -16.49 -29.32 -6.99
C PRO A 198 -15.54 -29.49 -8.18
N LEU A 199 -14.69 -30.52 -8.09
CA LEU A 199 -13.81 -30.92 -9.17
C LEU A 199 -14.64 -31.40 -10.36
N THR A 200 -14.20 -31.00 -11.54
CA THR A 200 -14.81 -31.35 -12.83
C THR A 200 -13.90 -32.32 -13.58
N SER A 201 -14.43 -32.96 -14.64
CA SER A 201 -13.64 -33.81 -15.53
C SER A 201 -12.46 -33.05 -16.17
N ALA A 202 -12.58 -31.73 -16.36
CA ALA A 202 -11.49 -30.89 -16.85
C ALA A 202 -10.34 -30.79 -15.83
N ASP A 203 -10.65 -30.67 -14.54
CA ASP A 203 -9.62 -30.66 -13.48
C ASP A 203 -8.95 -32.04 -13.38
N GLN A 204 -9.72 -33.11 -13.57
CA GLN A 204 -9.22 -34.48 -13.60
C GLN A 204 -8.21 -34.71 -14.73
N GLN A 205 -8.52 -34.26 -15.94
CA GLN A 205 -7.62 -34.32 -17.08
C GLN A 205 -6.36 -33.47 -16.87
N ARG A 206 -6.51 -32.24 -16.36
CA ARG A 206 -5.38 -31.36 -16.07
C ARG A 206 -4.44 -31.94 -15.02
N PHE A 207 -4.99 -32.49 -13.95
CA PHE A 207 -4.21 -33.17 -12.92
C PHE A 207 -3.42 -34.34 -13.51
N ALA A 208 -4.09 -35.23 -14.25
CA ALA A 208 -3.46 -36.40 -14.86
C ALA A 208 -2.34 -36.02 -15.84
N ALA A 209 -2.51 -34.93 -16.59
CA ALA A 209 -1.51 -34.43 -17.52
C ALA A 209 -0.23 -33.88 -16.84
N HIS A 210 -0.33 -33.32 -15.63
CA HIS A 210 0.78 -32.57 -15.02
C HIS A 210 1.42 -33.24 -13.81
N VAL A 211 0.69 -34.09 -13.06
CA VAL A 211 1.19 -34.65 -11.79
C VAL A 211 2.32 -35.68 -11.98
N GLY A 212 2.37 -36.35 -13.14
CA GLY A 212 3.41 -37.31 -13.48
C GLY A 212 3.61 -38.39 -12.40
N ARG A 213 4.87 -38.60 -11.98
CA ARG A 213 5.25 -39.65 -11.00
C ARG A 213 4.79 -39.36 -9.57
N ASP A 214 4.42 -38.12 -9.28
CA ASP A 214 4.04 -37.71 -7.93
C ASP A 214 2.56 -37.96 -7.61
N TRP A 215 1.80 -38.56 -8.56
CA TRP A 215 0.38 -38.87 -8.37
C TRP A 215 0.13 -39.69 -7.10
N LYS A 216 1.02 -40.64 -6.75
CA LYS A 216 0.93 -41.41 -5.51
C LYS A 216 1.06 -40.53 -4.28
N ARG A 217 1.98 -39.55 -4.29
CA ARG A 217 2.18 -38.63 -3.16
C ARG A 217 0.95 -37.76 -2.96
N VAL A 218 0.39 -37.22 -4.04
CA VAL A 218 -0.86 -36.45 -3.98
C VAL A 218 -2.02 -37.33 -3.49
N GLY A 219 -2.11 -38.57 -3.98
CA GLY A 219 -3.08 -39.56 -3.50
C GLY A 219 -2.99 -39.81 -1.99
N ARG A 220 -1.77 -39.92 -1.44
CA ARG A 220 -1.55 -40.09 0.01
C ARG A 220 -1.92 -38.83 0.81
N ALA A 221 -1.74 -37.64 0.25
CA ALA A 221 -2.23 -36.40 0.87
C ALA A 221 -3.77 -36.35 0.88
N LEU A 222 -4.41 -36.71 -0.24
CA LEU A 222 -5.89 -36.80 -0.33
C LEU A 222 -6.47 -37.91 0.56
N GLN A 223 -5.73 -39.00 0.78
CA GLN A 223 -6.12 -40.12 1.64
C GLN A 223 -6.44 -39.69 3.09
N LYS A 224 -5.84 -38.61 3.61
CA LYS A 224 -6.09 -38.12 4.97
C LYS A 224 -7.59 -37.90 5.23
N ASN A 225 -8.28 -37.34 4.23
CA ASN A 225 -9.67 -36.93 4.32
C ASN A 225 -10.61 -37.73 3.39
N CYS A 226 -10.12 -38.75 2.67
CA CYS A 226 -10.92 -39.58 1.77
C CYS A 226 -10.78 -41.07 2.12
N ARG A 227 -11.88 -41.72 2.51
CA ARG A 227 -11.87 -43.15 2.88
C ARG A 227 -11.60 -44.07 1.69
N ALA A 228 -12.07 -43.72 0.50
CA ALA A 228 -11.93 -44.55 -0.71
C ALA A 228 -10.48 -44.65 -1.23
N LEU A 229 -9.59 -43.79 -0.74
CA LEU A 229 -8.15 -43.78 -1.04
C LEU A 229 -7.31 -44.39 0.10
N LYS A 230 -7.93 -44.90 1.18
CA LYS A 230 -7.19 -45.52 2.30
C LYS A 230 -6.69 -46.92 1.98
N GLY A 231 -5.69 -47.34 2.75
CA GLY A 231 -5.12 -48.69 2.70
C GLY A 231 -4.43 -48.97 1.36
N PRO A 232 -4.66 -50.15 0.76
CA PRO A 232 -3.99 -50.54 -0.49
C PRO A 232 -4.60 -49.89 -1.74
N ALA A 233 -5.61 -49.03 -1.62
CA ALA A 233 -6.33 -48.48 -2.78
C ALA A 233 -5.42 -47.80 -3.82
N ILE A 234 -4.44 -47.01 -3.36
CA ILE A 234 -3.48 -46.33 -4.24
C ILE A 234 -2.52 -47.33 -4.91
N ASP A 235 -2.10 -48.37 -4.19
CA ASP A 235 -1.20 -49.39 -4.72
C ASP A 235 -1.94 -50.32 -5.69
N ASN A 236 -3.20 -50.62 -5.42
CA ASN A 236 -4.09 -51.36 -6.33
C ASN A 236 -4.30 -50.59 -7.63
N LEU A 237 -4.57 -49.27 -7.57
CA LEU A 237 -4.67 -48.43 -8.77
C LEU A 237 -3.36 -48.44 -9.57
N ALA A 238 -2.21 -48.44 -8.87
CA ALA A 238 -0.93 -48.52 -9.55
C ALA A 238 -0.74 -49.84 -10.29
N TYR A 239 -1.17 -50.95 -9.70
CA TYR A 239 -1.09 -52.29 -10.29
C TYR A 239 -2.09 -52.47 -11.44
N GLU A 240 -3.34 -52.05 -11.25
CA GLU A 240 -4.43 -52.21 -12.23
C GLU A 240 -4.16 -51.43 -13.53
N TYR A 241 -3.68 -50.20 -13.40
CA TYR A 241 -3.43 -49.31 -14.55
C TYR A 241 -1.95 -49.18 -14.93
N GLU A 242 -1.11 -50.13 -14.53
CA GLU A 242 0.33 -50.12 -14.83
C GLU A 242 0.61 -50.08 -16.35
N ARG A 243 -0.20 -50.82 -17.13
CA ARG A 243 -0.03 -50.95 -18.59
C ARG A 243 -0.44 -49.71 -19.36
N GLU A 244 -1.33 -48.89 -18.81
CA GLU A 244 -1.87 -47.68 -19.45
C GLU A 244 -1.00 -46.44 -19.16
N GLY A 245 -0.20 -46.50 -18.09
CA GLY A 245 0.83 -45.52 -17.77
C GLY A 245 0.40 -44.49 -16.73
N LEU A 246 1.32 -43.56 -16.44
CA LEU A 246 1.20 -42.61 -15.33
C LEU A 246 -0.01 -41.67 -15.45
N TYR A 247 -0.34 -41.27 -16.68
CA TYR A 247 -1.50 -40.42 -16.94
C TYR A 247 -2.78 -41.11 -16.47
N GLU A 248 -2.98 -42.37 -16.89
CA GLU A 248 -4.19 -43.11 -16.53
C GLU A 248 -4.26 -43.41 -15.04
N GLN A 249 -3.14 -43.79 -14.42
CA GLN A 249 -3.08 -43.97 -12.97
C GLN A 249 -3.50 -42.71 -12.19
N ALA A 250 -3.02 -41.54 -12.60
CA ALA A 250 -3.40 -40.26 -12.01
C ALA A 250 -4.86 -39.88 -12.30
N TYR A 251 -5.34 -40.16 -13.51
CA TYR A 251 -6.72 -39.94 -13.92
C TYR A 251 -7.69 -40.78 -13.06
N GLN A 252 -7.39 -42.07 -12.89
CA GLN A 252 -8.19 -43.00 -12.11
C GLN A 252 -8.15 -42.69 -10.61
N LEU A 253 -7.00 -42.23 -10.09
CA LEU A 253 -6.91 -41.75 -8.70
C LEU A 253 -7.90 -40.62 -8.44
N LEU A 254 -7.87 -39.57 -9.26
CA LEU A 254 -8.71 -38.40 -9.05
C LEU A 254 -10.18 -38.68 -9.41
N GLY A 255 -10.44 -39.57 -10.37
CA GLY A 255 -11.78 -40.09 -10.66
C GLY A 255 -12.39 -40.82 -9.46
N ARG A 256 -11.63 -41.70 -8.81
CA ARG A 256 -12.05 -42.41 -7.59
C ARG A 256 -12.31 -41.44 -6.42
N PHE A 257 -11.52 -40.38 -6.30
CA PHE A 257 -11.76 -39.31 -5.32
C PHE A 257 -13.07 -38.56 -5.60
N ILE A 258 -13.31 -38.15 -6.86
CA ILE A 258 -14.53 -37.45 -7.27
C ILE A 258 -15.76 -38.31 -7.04
N GLN A 259 -15.71 -39.59 -7.44
CA GLN A 259 -16.84 -40.51 -7.29
C GLN A 259 -17.19 -40.79 -5.82
N SER A 260 -16.18 -40.91 -4.95
CA SER A 260 -16.39 -41.24 -3.53
C SER A 260 -16.84 -40.05 -2.69
N GLU A 261 -16.30 -38.86 -2.94
CA GLU A 261 -16.58 -37.67 -2.15
C GLU A 261 -17.70 -36.81 -2.77
N GLY A 262 -18.06 -37.03 -4.04
CA GLY A 262 -19.15 -36.33 -4.74
C GLY A 262 -19.00 -34.81 -4.68
N ARG A 263 -20.02 -34.11 -4.14
CA ARG A 263 -19.99 -32.64 -3.97
C ARG A 263 -18.92 -32.16 -2.97
N SER A 264 -18.39 -33.06 -2.14
CA SER A 264 -17.29 -32.78 -1.21
C SER A 264 -15.91 -32.95 -1.83
N ALA A 265 -15.81 -33.45 -3.07
CA ALA A 265 -14.58 -33.48 -3.87
C ALA A 265 -14.26 -32.07 -4.39
N LYS A 266 -13.89 -31.17 -3.49
CA LYS A 266 -13.70 -29.75 -3.80
C LYS A 266 -12.30 -29.43 -4.30
N LEU A 267 -12.20 -28.34 -5.07
CA LEU A 267 -10.93 -27.84 -5.62
C LEU A 267 -9.92 -27.50 -4.52
N SER A 268 -10.34 -26.88 -3.41
CA SER A 268 -9.45 -26.58 -2.27
C SER A 268 -8.70 -27.81 -1.77
N ARG A 269 -9.37 -28.96 -1.68
CA ARG A 269 -8.77 -30.22 -1.18
C ARG A 269 -7.69 -30.74 -2.12
N LEU A 270 -7.88 -30.60 -3.43
CA LEU A 270 -6.87 -30.96 -4.41
C LEU A 270 -5.68 -30.00 -4.34
N ILE A 271 -5.94 -28.69 -4.26
CA ILE A 271 -4.88 -27.68 -4.16
C ILE A 271 -4.06 -27.85 -2.87
N SER A 272 -4.70 -28.05 -1.72
CA SER A 272 -3.97 -28.31 -0.47
C SER A 272 -3.11 -29.57 -0.54
N ALA A 273 -3.58 -30.63 -1.22
CA ALA A 273 -2.78 -31.84 -1.44
C ALA A 273 -1.59 -31.59 -2.39
N LEU A 274 -1.74 -30.71 -3.38
CA LEU A 274 -0.65 -30.29 -4.27
C LEU A 274 0.36 -29.39 -3.53
N GLU A 275 -0.10 -28.51 -2.65
CA GLU A 275 0.76 -27.67 -1.80
C GLU A 275 1.58 -28.51 -0.83
N GLU A 276 0.94 -29.47 -0.15
CA GLU A 276 1.64 -30.40 0.76
C GLU A 276 2.73 -31.22 0.05
N THR A 277 2.52 -31.51 -1.23
CA THR A 277 3.46 -32.28 -2.06
C THR A 277 4.45 -31.42 -2.82
N LYS A 278 4.42 -30.09 -2.63
CA LYS A 278 5.28 -29.09 -3.30
C LYS A 278 5.15 -29.08 -4.84
N LEU A 279 3.97 -29.42 -5.35
CA LEU A 279 3.64 -29.41 -6.79
C LEU A 279 2.87 -28.14 -7.16
N THR A 280 3.37 -26.97 -6.77
CA THR A 280 2.69 -25.67 -6.96
C THR A 280 3.13 -24.90 -8.21
N ASN A 281 3.85 -25.55 -9.14
CA ASN A 281 4.33 -24.92 -10.37
C ASN A 281 3.32 -24.99 -11.51
#